data_AF-A0A0Q6TWJ4-F1
#
_entry.id   AF-A0A0Q6TWJ4-F1
#
_cell.length_a   1.000
_cell.length_b   1.000
_cell.length_c   1.000
_cell.angle_alpha   90.00
_cell.angle_beta   90.00
_cell.angle_gamma   90.00
#
_symmetry.space_group_name_H-M   'P 1'
#
loop_
_entity.id
_entity.type
_entity.pdbx_description
1 polymer ?
#
loop_
_entity_poly.entity_id
_entity_poly.type
_entity_poly.pdbx_seq_one_letter_code
_entity_poly.pdbx_strand_id
1 'polypeptide(L)'
;MRKFVLSTLAVAALASAAAPAFAASDRWTDGQYLQANRCLALAQSAALGELSAGDLAAQIKSQAFGRGSSITDRGVSLQAEAARQGKTKDEARKAKLLAERDGVCKTYLSSQVAAS
;
A
#
# COMPACT_ATOMS: atom_id res chain seq x y z
N MET A 1 28.41 -12.85 49.36
CA MET A 1 27.35 -13.65 48.72
C MET A 1 26.00 -13.18 49.20
N ARG A 2 25.16 -12.61 48.33
CA ARG A 2 23.69 -12.70 48.37
C ARG A 2 23.15 -12.13 47.07
N LYS A 3 22.55 -13.04 46.30
CA LYS A 3 21.99 -12.86 44.97
C LYS A 3 20.64 -12.14 45.13
N PHE A 4 20.45 -11.04 44.43
CA PHE A 4 19.12 -10.52 44.14
C PHE A 4 18.98 -10.50 42.61
N VAL A 5 18.42 -11.58 42.10
CA VAL A 5 17.86 -11.64 40.75
C VAL A 5 16.44 -11.11 40.89
N LEU A 6 16.19 -9.91 40.39
CA LEU A 6 14.86 -9.34 40.23
C LEU A 6 14.63 -9.14 38.74
N SER A 7 13.86 -10.08 38.19
CA SER A 7 13.33 -10.09 36.84
C SER A 7 12.43 -8.88 36.61
N THR A 8 12.80 -7.99 35.70
CA THR A 8 11.88 -7.02 35.12
C THR A 8 11.45 -7.52 33.75
N LEU A 9 10.28 -8.14 33.68
CA LEU A 9 9.52 -8.28 32.44
C LEU A 9 9.20 -6.86 31.93
N ALA A 10 9.94 -6.39 30.94
CA ALA A 10 9.50 -5.28 30.12
C ALA A 10 8.62 -5.86 29.00
N VAL A 11 7.32 -5.96 29.26
CA VAL A 11 6.33 -6.09 28.19
C VAL A 11 6.30 -4.75 27.48
N ALA A 12 7.09 -4.63 26.40
CA ALA A 12 6.89 -3.58 25.43
C ALA A 12 5.54 -3.86 24.76
N ALA A 13 4.49 -3.23 25.28
CA ALA A 13 3.24 -3.11 24.57
C ALA A 13 3.54 -2.37 23.26
N LEU A 14 3.69 -3.11 22.16
CA LEU A 14 3.48 -2.54 20.85
C LEU A 14 2.04 -2.05 20.87
N ALA A 15 1.87 -0.74 21.08
CA ALA A 15 0.70 -0.04 20.65
C ALA A 15 0.63 -0.25 19.14
N SER A 16 -0.06 -1.32 18.72
CA SER A 16 -0.62 -1.43 17.39
C SER A 16 -1.51 -0.21 17.25
N ALA A 17 -0.94 0.89 16.75
CA ALA A 17 -1.74 1.96 16.19
C ALA A 17 -2.69 1.27 15.23
N ALA A 18 -3.95 1.18 15.63
CA ALA A 18 -5.01 0.72 14.77
C ALA A 18 -5.00 1.68 13.59
N ALA A 19 -4.29 1.30 12.53
CA ALA A 19 -4.43 1.94 11.24
C ALA A 19 -5.92 1.92 10.98
N PRO A 20 -6.55 3.07 10.66
CA PRO A 20 -7.98 3.10 10.44
C PRO A 20 -8.27 2.06 9.36
N ALA A 21 -8.97 0.99 9.76
CA ALA A 21 -9.51 0.03 8.84
C ALA A 21 -10.48 0.85 7.99
N PHE A 22 -10.12 1.10 6.73
CA PHE A 22 -11.00 1.77 5.78
C PHE A 22 -12.26 0.92 5.67
N ALA A 23 -13.30 1.31 6.41
CA ALA A 23 -14.64 0.82 6.17
C ALA A 23 -14.92 1.02 4.67
N ALA A 24 -15.54 0.04 4.03
CA ALA A 24 -15.77 -0.03 2.58
C ALA A 24 -16.69 1.08 2.00
N SER A 25 -16.81 2.21 2.70
CA SER A 25 -17.80 3.28 2.51
C SER A 25 -17.21 4.69 2.48
N ASP A 26 -15.92 4.91 2.78
CA ASP A 26 -15.36 6.27 2.75
C ASP A 26 -14.75 6.65 1.39
N ARG A 27 -15.12 7.84 0.93
CA ARG A 27 -14.58 8.43 -0.30
C ARG A 27 -13.12 8.82 -0.09
N TRP A 28 -12.23 8.29 -0.94
CA TRP A 28 -10.84 8.73 -0.98
C TRP A 28 -10.72 10.18 -1.44
N THR A 29 -9.79 10.90 -0.82
CA THR A 29 -9.27 12.16 -1.38
C THR A 29 -8.63 11.93 -2.74
N ASP A 30 -8.45 12.99 -3.53
CA ASP A 30 -7.75 12.89 -4.82
C ASP A 30 -6.33 12.33 -4.66
N GLY A 31 -5.59 12.78 -3.63
CA GLY A 31 -4.25 12.29 -3.35
C GLY A 31 -4.21 10.78 -3.07
N GLN A 32 -5.16 10.29 -2.27
CA GLN A 32 -5.28 8.86 -1.98
C GLN A 32 -5.64 8.05 -3.23
N TYR A 33 -6.52 8.57 -4.08
CA TYR A 33 -6.87 7.92 -5.35
C TYR A 33 -5.66 7.82 -6.28
N LEU A 34 -4.89 8.90 -6.42
CA LEU A 34 -3.66 8.92 -7.23
C LEU A 34 -2.61 7.94 -6.70
N GLN A 35 -2.42 7.90 -5.38
CA GLN A 35 -1.49 6.98 -4.73
C GLN A 35 -1.92 5.52 -4.90
N ALA A 36 -3.22 5.22 -4.76
CA ALA A 36 -3.75 3.88 -5.00
C ALA A 36 -3.48 3.38 -6.42
N ASN A 37 -3.65 4.24 -7.44
CA ASN A 37 -3.35 3.91 -8.84
C ASN A 37 -1.86 3.56 -9.05
N ARG A 38 -0.95 4.32 -8.43
CA ARG A 38 0.48 4.02 -8.43
C ARG A 38 0.77 2.67 -7.75
N CYS A 39 0.17 2.46 -6.58
CA CYS A 39 0.32 1.24 -5.80
C CYS A 39 -0.17 -0.02 -6.52
N LEU A 40 -1.27 0.09 -7.27
CA LEU A 40 -1.79 -1.01 -8.07
C LEU A 40 -0.75 -1.52 -9.08
N ALA A 41 -0.08 -0.62 -9.81
CA ALA A 41 0.93 -1.01 -10.78
C ALA A 41 2.21 -1.57 -10.16
N LEU A 42 2.63 -1.06 -8.98
CA LEU A 42 3.77 -1.62 -8.27
C LEU A 42 3.47 -3.02 -7.70
N ALA A 43 2.25 -3.24 -7.22
CA ALA A 43 1.80 -4.54 -6.75
C ALA A 43 1.76 -5.58 -7.88
N GLN A 44 1.25 -5.20 -9.05
CA GLN A 44 1.15 -6.08 -10.22
C GLN A 44 2.48 -6.28 -10.99
N SER A 45 3.58 -5.69 -10.52
CA SER A 45 4.83 -5.77 -11.24
C SER A 45 5.52 -7.12 -11.03
N ALA A 46 5.58 -7.93 -12.10
CA ALA A 46 6.29 -9.21 -12.09
C ALA A 46 7.77 -9.09 -11.68
N ALA A 47 8.46 -8.02 -12.09
CA ALA A 47 9.86 -7.80 -11.74
C ALA A 47 10.09 -7.45 -10.25
N LEU A 48 9.03 -7.07 -9.53
CA LEU A 48 9.04 -6.84 -8.08
C LEU A 48 8.51 -8.04 -7.27
N GLY A 49 8.11 -9.13 -7.94
CA GLY A 49 7.41 -10.25 -7.30
C GLY A 49 5.91 -9.91 -7.14
N GLU A 50 5.18 -10.12 -8.22
CA GLU A 50 3.74 -9.80 -8.38
C GLU A 50 2.89 -10.20 -7.16
N LEU A 51 2.00 -9.31 -6.75
CA LEU A 51 1.02 -9.50 -5.68
C LEU A 51 -0.39 -9.43 -6.26
N SER A 52 -1.31 -10.23 -5.70
CA SER A 52 -2.74 -10.06 -5.98
C SER A 52 -3.18 -8.66 -5.55
N ALA A 53 -3.82 -7.93 -6.45
CA ALA A 53 -4.34 -6.58 -6.20
C ALA A 53 -5.73 -6.36 -6.85
N GLY A 54 -6.50 -7.43 -7.02
CA GLY A 54 -7.83 -7.38 -7.64
C GLY A 54 -8.81 -6.48 -6.89
N ASP A 55 -8.84 -6.60 -5.56
CA ASP A 55 -9.70 -5.76 -4.71
C ASP A 55 -9.32 -4.28 -4.77
N LEU A 56 -8.02 -3.98 -4.82
CA LEU A 56 -7.54 -2.62 -5.00
C LEU A 56 -7.99 -2.05 -6.36
N ALA A 57 -7.92 -2.85 -7.43
CA ALA A 57 -8.42 -2.43 -8.74
C ALA A 57 -9.93 -2.16 -8.73
N ALA A 58 -10.71 -3.02 -8.09
CA ALA A 58 -12.15 -2.83 -7.92
C ALA A 58 -12.47 -1.57 -7.11
N GLN A 59 -11.72 -1.31 -6.04
CA GLN A 59 -11.87 -0.13 -5.21
C GLN A 59 -11.44 1.15 -5.95
N ILE A 60 -10.35 1.13 -6.73
CA ILE A 60 -9.98 2.27 -7.59
C ILE A 60 -11.10 2.58 -8.58
N LYS A 61 -11.71 1.55 -9.18
CA LYS A 61 -12.85 1.72 -10.10
C LYS A 61 -14.06 2.34 -9.41
N SER A 62 -14.45 1.86 -8.23
CA SER A 62 -15.53 2.48 -7.46
C SER A 62 -15.20 3.93 -7.08
N GLN A 63 -13.92 4.18 -6.80
CA GLN A 63 -13.41 5.50 -6.44
C GLN A 63 -13.17 6.42 -7.68
N ALA A 64 -13.44 5.99 -8.90
CA ALA A 64 -13.40 6.86 -10.07
C ALA A 64 -14.71 7.63 -10.27
N PHE A 65 -15.86 7.05 -9.90
CA PHE A 65 -17.18 7.62 -10.19
C PHE A 65 -17.42 8.96 -9.49
N GLY A 66 -17.79 10.00 -10.24
CA GLY A 66 -18.01 11.35 -9.71
C GLY A 66 -16.74 12.14 -9.41
N ARG A 67 -15.56 11.60 -9.74
CA ARG A 67 -14.30 12.36 -9.68
C ARG A 67 -14.11 13.14 -10.99
N GLY A 68 -13.45 14.30 -10.92
CA GLY A 68 -13.12 15.09 -12.10
C GLY A 68 -12.18 14.34 -13.06
N SER A 69 -12.37 14.56 -14.36
CA SER A 69 -11.60 13.87 -15.43
C SER A 69 -10.10 14.08 -15.29
N SER A 70 -9.66 15.28 -14.88
CA SER A 70 -8.24 15.58 -14.67
C SER A 70 -7.59 14.67 -13.62
N ILE A 71 -8.32 14.27 -12.58
CA ILE A 71 -7.79 13.38 -11.54
C ILE A 71 -7.82 11.92 -12.00
N THR A 72 -8.88 11.49 -12.69
CA THR A 72 -8.94 10.13 -13.24
C THR A 72 -7.84 9.89 -14.26
N ASP A 73 -7.62 10.84 -15.17
CA ASP A 73 -6.58 10.77 -16.20
C ASP A 73 -5.18 10.78 -15.56
N ARG A 74 -5.00 11.60 -14.53
CA ARG A 74 -3.74 11.61 -13.76
C ARG A 74 -3.51 10.29 -13.04
N GLY A 75 -4.55 9.65 -12.53
CA GLY A 75 -4.47 8.32 -11.92
C GLY A 75 -3.97 7.26 -12.92
N VAL A 76 -4.59 7.21 -14.10
CA VAL A 76 -4.16 6.32 -15.20
C VAL A 76 -2.71 6.59 -15.61
N SER A 77 -2.32 7.87 -15.71
CA SER A 77 -0.95 8.29 -16.02
C SER A 77 0.06 7.77 -14.99
N LEU A 78 -0.23 7.92 -13.70
CA LEU A 78 0.62 7.44 -12.61
C LEU A 78 0.70 5.91 -12.57
N GLN A 79 -0.40 5.22 -12.83
CA GLN A 79 -0.40 3.76 -12.94
C GLN A 79 0.52 3.30 -14.09
N ALA A 80 0.40 3.91 -15.27
CA ALA A 80 1.24 3.58 -16.42
C ALA A 80 2.73 3.91 -16.17
N GLU A 81 3.02 5.03 -15.50
CA GLU A 81 4.38 5.39 -15.10
C GLU A 81 4.98 4.39 -14.13
N ALA A 82 4.24 4.02 -13.08
CA ALA A 82 4.66 3.04 -12.09
C ALA A 82 4.86 1.65 -12.72
N ALA A 83 4.01 1.25 -13.66
CA ALA A 83 4.18 0.00 -14.40
C ALA A 83 5.47 -0.03 -15.22
N ARG A 84 5.87 1.12 -15.80
CA ARG A 84 7.18 1.25 -16.49
C ARG A 84 8.34 1.21 -15.49
N GLN A 85 8.22 1.91 -14.36
CA GLN A 85 9.24 1.93 -13.31
C GLN A 85 9.44 0.54 -12.69
N GLY A 86 8.37 -0.21 -12.45
CA GLY A 86 8.42 -1.56 -11.88
C GLY A 86 9.22 -2.55 -12.73
N LYS A 87 9.32 -2.34 -14.04
CA LYS A 87 10.12 -3.16 -14.98
C LYS A 87 11.63 -2.85 -14.94
N THR A 88 12.08 -2.04 -13.99
CA THR A 88 13.48 -1.66 -13.90
C THR A 88 14.39 -2.87 -13.65
N LYS A 89 15.59 -2.82 -14.23
CA LYS A 89 16.70 -3.77 -13.98
C LYS A 89 17.77 -3.19 -13.03
N ASP A 90 17.56 -1.94 -12.60
CA ASP A 90 18.45 -1.27 -11.66
C ASP A 90 18.07 -1.70 -10.24
N GLU A 91 18.97 -2.40 -9.56
CA GLU A 91 18.71 -2.98 -8.23
C GLU A 91 18.46 -1.92 -7.15
N ALA A 92 19.11 -0.75 -7.24
CA ALA A 92 18.89 0.33 -6.29
C ALA A 92 17.50 0.97 -6.46
N ARG A 93 17.06 1.15 -7.72
CA ARG A 93 15.69 1.60 -8.01
C ARG A 93 14.67 0.54 -7.64
N LYS A 94 14.94 -0.73 -7.92
CA LYS A 94 14.07 -1.85 -7.52
C LYS A 94 13.86 -1.88 -6.01
N ALA A 95 14.92 -1.75 -5.21
CA ALA A 95 14.83 -1.68 -3.75
C ALA A 95 13.95 -0.53 -3.26
N LYS A 96 14.05 0.65 -3.89
CA LYS A 96 13.18 1.81 -3.57
C LYS A 96 11.71 1.56 -3.90
N LEU A 97 11.42 0.94 -5.04
CA LEU A 97 10.06 0.60 -5.45
C LEU A 97 9.44 -0.48 -4.55
N LEU A 98 10.24 -1.46 -4.12
CA LEU A 98 9.84 -2.45 -3.12
C LEU A 98 9.53 -1.78 -1.78
N ALA A 99 10.39 -0.87 -1.31
CA ALA A 99 10.15 -0.13 -0.08
C ALA A 99 8.87 0.72 -0.15
N GLU A 100 8.58 1.33 -1.30
CA GLU A 100 7.33 2.05 -1.51
C GLU A 100 6.12 1.11 -1.47
N ARG A 101 6.20 -0.02 -2.17
CA ARG A 101 5.13 -1.02 -2.21
C ARG A 101 4.85 -1.61 -0.83
N ASP A 102 5.89 -1.98 -0.11
CA ASP A 102 5.78 -2.70 1.16
C ASP A 102 5.55 -1.76 2.36
N GLY A 103 5.84 -0.47 2.17
CA GLY A 103 5.54 0.60 3.13
C GLY A 103 4.23 1.30 2.81
N VAL A 104 4.29 2.31 1.95
CA VAL A 104 3.16 3.22 1.68
C VAL A 104 1.98 2.48 1.05
N CYS A 105 2.24 1.59 0.09
CA CYS A 105 1.16 0.86 -0.58
C CYS A 105 0.52 -0.22 0.28
N LYS A 106 1.15 -0.61 1.40
CA LYS A 106 0.59 -1.58 2.33
C LYS A 106 -0.79 -1.16 2.82
N THR A 107 -1.04 0.12 3.07
CA THR A 107 -2.36 0.62 3.49
C THR A 107 -3.47 0.33 2.48
N TYR A 108 -3.14 0.25 1.19
CA TYR A 108 -4.10 -0.06 0.12
C TYR A 108 -4.20 -1.56 -0.18
N LEU A 109 -3.12 -2.31 0.06
CA LEU A 109 -3.03 -3.74 -0.24
C LEU A 109 -3.48 -4.63 0.93
N SER A 110 -3.44 -4.11 2.18
CA SER A 110 -3.78 -4.86 3.40
C SER A 110 -5.28 -5.12 3.58
N SER A 111 -6.14 -4.38 2.86
CA SER A 111 -7.60 -4.58 2.91
C SER A 111 -8.02 -5.98 2.43
N GLN A 112 -7.11 -6.78 1.86
CA GLN A 112 -7.34 -8.18 1.50
C GLN A 112 -7.29 -9.18 2.69
N VAL A 113 -6.77 -8.80 3.86
CA VAL A 113 -6.62 -9.72 5.01
C VAL A 113 -7.89 -9.89 5.85
N ALA A 114 -8.89 -9.01 5.69
CA ALA A 114 -10.14 -9.11 6.47
C ALA A 114 -11.21 -10.00 5.82
N ALA A 115 -10.95 -10.58 4.64
CA ALA A 115 -11.91 -11.40 3.89
C ALA A 115 -11.46 -12.87 3.70
N SER A 116 -10.68 -13.41 4.65
CA SER A 116 -10.30 -14.84 4.68
C SER A 116 -11.01 -15.58 5.80
#